data_AF-A0AAV4ETE1-F1
#
_entry.id   AF-A0AAV4ETE1-F1
#
_cell.length_a   1.000
_cell.length_b   1.000
_cell.length_c   1.000
_cell.angle_alpha   90.00
_cell.angle_beta   90.00
_cell.angle_gamma   90.00
#
_symmetry.space_group_name_H-M   'P 1'
#
loop_
_entity.id
_entity.type
_entity.pdbx_description
1 polymer ?
#
loop_
_entity_poly.entity_id
_entity_poly.type
_entity_poly.pdbx_seq_one_letter_code
_entity_poly.pdbx_strand_id
1 'polypeptide(L)'
;MSWISTFLSSFYIAASPVLMPAISTIHNYFPFKTFFKIKIRLYNSNVKSVLLYGCETWKATPGAIKKVQTFMYEGIQRIKCHDRVRNEEVWRRTQQKPAEEEIGMRRWRWIGHSLRKPYDNITRQALQ
;
A
#
# COMPACT_ATOMS: atom_id res chain seq x y z
N MET A 1 -3.31 11.85 14.14
CA MET A 1 -2.90 10.64 14.87
C MET A 1 -3.83 9.42 14.75
N SER A 2 -5.13 9.53 14.39
CA SER A 2 -6.04 8.37 14.48
C SER A 2 -6.19 7.49 13.24
N TRP A 3 -6.01 7.97 12.00
CA TRP A 3 -6.49 7.20 10.83
C TRP A 3 -5.60 6.02 10.42
N ILE A 4 -4.28 6.16 10.55
CA ILE A 4 -3.33 5.06 10.30
C ILE A 4 -3.45 4.04 11.43
N SER A 5 -3.54 4.48 12.69
CA SER A 5 -3.74 3.57 13.82
C SER A 5 -5.08 2.86 13.75
N THR A 6 -6.20 3.52 13.41
CA THR A 6 -7.50 2.85 13.23
C THR A 6 -7.48 1.81 12.10
N PHE A 7 -6.78 2.09 11.00
CA PHE A 7 -6.61 1.11 9.92
C PHE A 7 -5.71 -0.04 10.35
N LEU A 8 -4.52 0.21 10.92
CA LEU A 8 -3.61 -0.84 11.38
C LEU A 8 -4.18 -1.66 12.55
N SER A 9 -4.97 -1.05 13.44
CA SER A 9 -5.68 -1.70 14.54
C SER A 9 -6.83 -2.58 14.05
N SER A 10 -7.52 -2.20 12.97
CA SER A 10 -8.53 -3.05 12.32
C SER A 10 -7.95 -4.29 11.64
N PHE A 11 -6.63 -4.35 11.52
CA PHE A 11 -5.90 -5.39 10.83
C PHE A 11 -4.74 -5.99 11.64
N TYR A 12 -4.64 -5.71 12.95
CA TYR A 12 -3.62 -6.26 13.85
C TYR A 12 -2.15 -6.03 13.39
N ILE A 13 -1.84 -4.94 12.68
CA ILE A 13 -0.44 -4.53 12.40
C ILE A 13 0.09 -3.65 13.54
N ALA A 14 0.12 -4.18 14.76
CA ALA A 14 0.65 -3.43 15.91
C ALA A 14 2.16 -3.66 16.15
N ALA A 15 2.81 -4.57 15.42
CA ALA A 15 4.14 -5.06 15.84
C ALA A 15 5.17 -5.28 14.71
N SER A 16 5.16 -4.47 13.64
CA SER A 16 6.29 -4.47 12.69
C SER A 16 7.19 -3.25 12.94
N PRO A 17 8.43 -3.43 13.43
CA PRO A 17 9.40 -2.34 13.67
C PRO A 17 9.70 -1.51 12.42
N VAL A 18 9.42 -2.05 11.23
CA VAL A 18 9.63 -1.41 9.93
C VAL A 18 8.52 -0.42 9.56
N LEU A 19 7.33 -0.55 10.17
CA LEU A 19 6.17 0.29 9.85
C LEU A 19 6.21 1.66 10.54
N MET A 20 6.76 1.74 11.75
CA MET A 20 6.74 2.96 12.57
C MET A 20 7.51 4.16 11.94
N PRO A 21 8.69 3.97 11.31
CA PRO A 21 9.39 5.05 10.62
C PRO A 21 8.65 5.56 9.38
N ALA A 22 7.97 4.67 8.64
CA ALA A 22 7.21 5.05 7.45
C ALA A 22 5.98 5.90 7.82
N ILE A 23 5.30 5.56 8.92
CA ILE A 23 4.15 6.28 9.46
C ILE A 23 4.54 7.67 10.00
N SER A 24 5.67 7.78 10.70
CA SER A 24 6.15 9.09 11.20
C SER A 24 6.62 10.01 10.06
N THR A 25 7.15 9.43 8.97
CA THR A 25 7.55 10.17 7.76
C THR A 25 6.33 10.78 7.04
N ILE A 26 5.19 10.09 7.02
CA ILE A 26 3.94 10.58 6.42
C ILE A 26 3.40 11.80 7.19
N HIS A 27 3.52 11.80 8.53
CA HIS A 27 3.03 12.90 9.38
C HIS A 27 3.84 14.21 9.18
N ASN A 28 5.14 14.11 8.89
CA ASN A 28 6.01 15.26 8.62
C ASN A 28 5.89 15.83 7.19
N TYR A 29 5.20 15.14 6.27
CA TYR A 29 5.22 15.50 4.84
C TYR A 29 4.07 16.39 4.37
N PHE A 30 2.90 16.31 5.02
CA PHE A 30 1.72 17.07 4.62
C PHE A 30 1.87 18.61 4.66
N PRO A 31 2.69 19.25 5.52
CA PRO A 31 2.80 20.71 5.54
C PRO A 31 3.76 21.30 4.47
N PHE A 32 4.55 20.49 3.74
CA PHE A 32 5.50 21.03 2.76
C PHE A 32 4.83 21.37 1.41
N LYS A 33 5.12 22.57 0.89
CA LYS A 33 4.72 23.04 -0.44
C LYS A 33 5.54 22.36 -1.55
N THR A 34 5.39 21.05 -1.71
CA THR A 34 5.99 20.26 -2.79
C THR A 34 5.00 20.06 -3.94
N PHE A 35 5.51 19.91 -5.17
CA PHE A 35 4.69 19.63 -6.36
C PHE A 35 3.89 18.34 -6.18
N PHE A 36 2.61 18.35 -6.60
CA PHE A 36 1.68 17.20 -6.54
C PHE A 36 2.30 15.88 -7.05
N LYS A 37 3.15 15.93 -8.08
CA LYS A 37 3.85 14.76 -8.63
C LYS A 37 4.76 14.08 -7.60
N ILE A 38 5.47 14.85 -6.78
CA ILE A 38 6.38 14.33 -5.75
C ILE A 38 5.58 13.67 -4.63
N LYS A 39 4.48 14.30 -4.20
CA LYS A 39 3.59 13.76 -3.16
C LYS A 39 2.96 12.42 -3.54
N ILE A 40 2.51 12.26 -4.78
CA ILE A 40 1.99 10.97 -5.28
C ILE A 40 3.08 9.89 -5.30
N ARG A 41 4.31 10.22 -5.74
CA ARG A 41 5.43 9.27 -5.72
C ARG A 41 5.75 8.81 -4.29
N LEU A 42 5.80 9.76 -3.35
CA LEU A 42 6.05 9.45 -1.94
C LEU A 42 4.94 8.64 -1.30
N TYR A 43 3.68 8.95 -1.61
CA TYR A 43 2.53 8.15 -1.21
C TYR A 43 2.66 6.71 -1.71
N ASN A 44 2.97 6.53 -3.00
CA ASN A 44 3.15 5.20 -3.58
C ASN A 44 4.34 4.44 -2.96
N SER A 45 5.46 5.11 -2.71
CA SER A 45 6.67 4.47 -2.19
C SER A 45 6.62 4.14 -0.70
N ASN A 46 5.89 4.90 0.12
CA ASN A 46 5.87 4.72 1.58
C ASN A 46 4.53 4.16 2.08
N VAL A 47 3.41 4.78 1.71
CA VAL A 47 2.08 4.38 2.21
C VAL A 47 1.62 3.11 1.50
N LYS A 48 1.59 3.18 0.16
CA LYS A 48 1.03 2.11 -0.67
C LYS A 48 1.88 0.84 -0.61
N SER A 49 3.22 0.98 -0.56
CA SER A 49 4.14 -0.14 -0.45
C SER A 49 3.92 -0.95 0.83
N VAL A 50 3.82 -0.26 1.98
CA VAL A 50 3.59 -0.84 3.31
C VAL A 50 2.21 -1.49 3.39
N LEU A 51 1.18 -0.80 2.90
CA LEU A 51 -0.19 -1.33 2.86
C LEU A 51 -0.25 -2.65 2.08
N LEU A 52 0.34 -2.66 0.88
CA LEU A 52 0.32 -3.83 0.01
C LEU A 52 1.19 -4.97 0.57
N TYR A 53 2.31 -4.67 1.24
CA TYR A 53 3.12 -5.68 1.92
C TYR A 53 2.33 -6.41 3.01
N GLY A 54 1.53 -5.69 3.82
CA GLY A 54 0.62 -6.33 4.78
C GLY A 54 -0.45 -7.18 4.10
N CYS A 55 -0.95 -6.74 2.94
CA CYS A 55 -1.96 -7.49 2.18
C CYS A 55 -1.42 -8.75 1.49
N GLU A 56 -0.10 -8.83 1.25
CA GLU A 56 0.53 -10.02 0.67
C GLU A 56 0.39 -11.24 1.59
N THR A 57 0.55 -11.04 2.90
CA THR A 57 0.52 -12.13 3.91
C THR A 57 -0.87 -12.41 4.48
N TRP A 58 -1.87 -11.56 4.19
CA TRP A 58 -3.23 -11.73 4.71
C TRP A 58 -4.16 -12.52 3.82
N LYS A 59 -5.26 -13.03 4.40
CA LYS A 59 -6.33 -13.64 3.62
C LYS A 59 -7.05 -12.58 2.78
N ALA A 60 -7.08 -12.78 1.45
CA ALA A 60 -7.80 -11.92 0.52
C ALA A 60 -9.31 -12.20 0.60
N THR A 61 -9.97 -11.66 1.62
CA THR A 61 -11.44 -11.65 1.67
C THR A 61 -11.95 -10.42 0.91
N PRO A 62 -13.10 -10.51 0.22
CA PRO A 62 -13.69 -9.36 -0.49
C PRO A 62 -13.88 -8.14 0.42
N GLY A 63 -14.22 -8.35 1.70
CA GLY A 63 -14.34 -7.30 2.70
C GLY A 63 -13.01 -6.62 3.04
N ALA A 64 -11.91 -7.38 3.14
CA ALA A 64 -10.58 -6.82 3.39
C ALA A 64 -10.07 -6.03 2.16
N ILE A 65 -10.23 -6.57 0.96
CA ILE A 65 -9.86 -5.91 -0.29
C ILE A 65 -10.62 -4.58 -0.43
N LYS A 66 -11.92 -4.58 -0.17
CA LYS A 66 -12.74 -3.36 -0.22
C LYS A 66 -12.24 -2.30 0.76
N LYS A 67 -11.88 -2.68 1.99
CA LYS A 67 -11.28 -1.76 2.98
C LYS A 67 -9.96 -1.16 2.50
N VAL A 68 -9.08 -1.98 1.93
CA VAL A 68 -7.79 -1.54 1.36
C VAL A 68 -8.01 -0.57 0.20
N GLN A 69 -8.97 -0.86 -0.67
CA GLN A 69 -9.32 0.01 -1.79
C GLN A 69 -9.88 1.36 -1.32
N THR A 70 -10.79 1.36 -0.34
CA THR A 70 -11.30 2.59 0.27
C THR A 70 -10.17 3.42 0.88
N PHE A 71 -9.24 2.78 1.60
CA PHE A 71 -8.10 3.48 2.20
C PHE A 71 -7.18 4.12 1.15
N MET A 72 -6.92 3.42 0.03
CA MET A 72 -6.14 4.00 -1.05
C MET A 72 -6.83 5.21 -1.69
N TYR A 73 -8.15 5.10 -1.91
CA TYR A 73 -8.96 6.20 -2.44
C TYR A 73 -8.97 7.42 -1.51
N GLU A 74 -9.15 7.21 -0.19
CA GLU A 74 -9.10 8.28 0.80
C GLU A 74 -7.75 8.99 0.83
N GLY A 75 -6.64 8.24 0.76
CA GLY A 75 -5.29 8.80 0.74
C GLY A 75 -5.08 9.75 -0.45
N ILE A 76 -5.54 9.35 -1.63
CA ILE A 76 -5.47 10.17 -2.84
C ILE A 76 -6.38 11.40 -2.74
N GLN A 77 -7.59 11.24 -2.21
CA GLN A 77 -8.54 12.34 -2.02
C GLN A 77 -8.01 13.40 -1.04
N ARG A 78 -7.26 13.01 0.00
CA ARG A 78 -6.59 13.95 0.90
C ARG A 78 -5.51 14.77 0.19
N ILE A 79 -4.68 14.14 -0.65
CA ILE A 79 -3.65 14.83 -1.45
C ILE A 79 -4.31 15.81 -2.43
N LYS A 80 -5.39 15.37 -3.09
CA LYS A 80 -6.19 16.22 -4.00
C LYS A 80 -6.76 17.45 -3.30
N CYS A 81 -7.36 17.27 -2.12
CA CYS A 81 -7.96 18.34 -1.34
C CYS A 81 -6.91 19.36 -0.91
N HIS A 82 -5.76 18.89 -0.42
CA HIS A 82 -4.66 19.74 0.03
C HIS A 82 -4.06 20.59 -1.10
N ASP A 83 -3.85 20.00 -2.28
CA ASP A 83 -3.20 20.68 -3.41
C ASP A 83 -4.20 21.35 -4.37
N ARG A 84 -5.51 21.31 -4.06
CA ARG A 84 -6.62 21.84 -4.89
C ARG A 84 -6.52 21.44 -6.38
N VAL A 85 -6.19 20.17 -6.64
CA VAL A 85 -5.99 19.65 -8.00
C VAL A 85 -7.31 19.17 -8.63
N ARG A 86 -7.49 19.42 -9.94
CA ARG A 86 -8.66 18.95 -10.71
C ARG A 86 -8.72 17.42 -10.75
N ASN A 87 -9.93 16.86 -10.76
CA ASN A 87 -10.15 15.41 -10.67
C ASN A 87 -9.47 14.63 -11.80
N GLU A 88 -9.57 15.12 -13.04
CA GLU A 88 -8.94 14.53 -14.22
C GLU A 88 -7.43 14.39 -14.06
N GLU A 89 -6.78 15.41 -13.52
CA GLU A 89 -5.33 15.42 -13.35
C GLU A 89 -4.88 14.43 -12.27
N VAL A 90 -5.72 14.19 -11.26
CA VAL A 90 -5.48 13.14 -10.25
C VAL A 90 -5.55 11.77 -10.89
N TRP A 91 -6.59 11.48 -11.69
CA TRP A 91 -6.75 10.18 -12.35
C TRP A 91 -5.66 9.93 -13.40
N ARG A 92 -5.33 10.95 -14.21
CA ARG A 92 -4.27 10.90 -15.22
C ARG A 92 -2.90 10.60 -14.60
N ARG A 93 -2.59 11.19 -13.44
CA ARG A 93 -1.28 11.02 -12.78
C ARG A 93 -1.18 9.79 -11.88
N THR A 94 -2.28 9.35 -11.30
CA THR A 94 -2.23 8.24 -10.34
C THR A 94 -2.33 6.88 -11.00
N GLN A 95 -2.98 6.76 -12.18
CA GLN A 95 -3.13 5.51 -12.97
C GLN A 95 -3.34 4.27 -12.07
N GLN A 96 -4.17 4.41 -11.03
CA GLN A 96 -4.28 3.38 -10.01
C GLN A 96 -5.01 2.16 -10.55
N LYS A 97 -4.45 0.99 -10.26
CA LYS A 97 -5.11 -0.28 -10.49
C LYS A 97 -6.05 -0.61 -9.31
N PRO A 98 -7.09 -1.43 -9.52
CA PRO A 98 -7.86 -2.00 -8.43
C PRO A 98 -6.96 -2.69 -7.41
N ALA A 99 -7.30 -2.58 -6.12
CA ALA A 99 -6.50 -3.15 -5.04
C ALA A 99 -6.31 -4.67 -5.21
N GLU A 100 -7.35 -5.34 -5.67
CA GLU A 100 -7.36 -6.77 -5.94
C GLU A 100 -6.32 -7.19 -6.99
N GLU A 101 -6.27 -6.50 -8.12
CA GLU A 101 -5.31 -6.80 -9.19
C GLU A 101 -3.87 -6.62 -8.70
N GLU A 102 -3.62 -5.57 -7.93
CA GLU A 102 -2.29 -5.26 -7.43
C GLU A 102 -1.83 -6.26 -6.37
N ILE A 103 -2.70 -6.63 -5.42
CA ILE A 103 -2.43 -7.67 -4.42
C ILE A 103 -2.23 -9.03 -5.11
N GLY A 104 -3.10 -9.39 -6.06
CA GLY A 104 -3.01 -10.63 -6.81
C GLY A 104 -1.70 -10.73 -7.60
N MET A 105 -1.34 -9.69 -8.34
CA MET A 105 -0.09 -9.64 -9.10
C MET A 105 1.13 -9.77 -8.19
N ARG A 106 1.13 -9.17 -6.99
CA ARG A 106 2.24 -9.32 -6.04
C ARG A 106 2.35 -10.73 -5.49
N ARG A 107 1.24 -11.39 -5.17
CA ARG A 107 1.24 -12.80 -4.75
C ARG A 107 1.76 -13.71 -5.85
N TRP A 108 1.33 -13.52 -7.09
CA TRP A 108 1.85 -14.28 -8.23
C TRP A 108 3.35 -14.06 -8.43
N ARG A 109 3.85 -12.82 -8.25
CA ARG A 109 5.29 -12.54 -8.27
C ARG A 109 6.04 -13.23 -7.14
N TRP A 110 5.47 -13.28 -5.93
CA TRP A 110 6.04 -13.98 -4.78
C TRP A 110 6.13 -15.48 -5.02
N ILE A 111 5.04 -16.11 -5.49
CA ILE A 111 5.02 -17.53 -5.88
C ILE A 111 6.10 -17.80 -6.93
N GLY A 112 6.15 -16.98 -7.99
CA GLY A 112 7.17 -17.10 -9.03
C GLY A 112 8.60 -16.92 -8.50
N HIS A 113 8.81 -16.05 -7.51
CA HIS A 113 10.12 -15.88 -6.87
C HIS A 113 10.53 -17.14 -6.09
N SER A 114 9.61 -17.72 -5.32
CA SER A 114 9.84 -18.95 -4.57
C SER A 114 10.11 -20.14 -5.49
N LEU A 115 9.35 -20.28 -6.59
CA LEU A 115 9.56 -21.38 -7.56
C LEU A 115 10.89 -21.28 -8.32
N ARG A 116 11.45 -20.07 -8.50
CA ARG A 116 12.78 -19.86 -9.11
C ARG A 116 13.94 -20.23 -8.18
N LYS A 117 13.70 -20.50 -6.90
CA LYS A 117 14.73 -20.98 -5.97
C LYS A 117 15.18 -22.41 -6.34
N PRO A 118 16.41 -22.82 -5.97
CA PRO A 118 16.86 -24.18 -6.21
C PRO A 118 16.02 -25.21 -5.43
N TYR A 119 16.07 -26.48 -5.84
CA TYR A 119 15.16 -27.53 -5.37
C TYR A 119 15.33 -27.88 -3.88
N ASP A 120 16.53 -27.66 -3.35
CA ASP A 120 16.88 -27.82 -1.93
C ASP A 120 16.29 -26.71 -1.04
N ASN A 121 15.71 -25.66 -1.63
CA ASN A 121 15.17 -24.56 -0.86
C ASN A 121 13.82 -24.91 -0.20
N ILE A 122 13.78 -24.83 1.12
CA ILE A 122 12.58 -25.08 1.95
C ILE A 122 11.33 -24.32 1.48
N THR A 123 11.47 -23.09 0.94
CA THR A 123 10.33 -22.29 0.51
C THR A 123 9.72 -22.79 -0.80
N ARG A 124 10.54 -23.39 -1.68
CA ARG A 124 10.07 -24.03 -2.91
C ARG A 124 9.42 -25.37 -2.60
N GLN A 125 10.02 -26.16 -1.71
CA GLN A 125 9.47 -27.45 -1.29
C GLN A 125 8.11 -27.29 -0.59
N ALA A 126 7.94 -26.27 0.25
CA ALA A 126 6.67 -25.99 0.91
C ALA A 126 5.53 -25.56 -0.03
N LEU A 127 5.83 -25.24 -1.29
CA LEU A 127 4.85 -24.87 -2.33
C LEU A 127 4.48 -26.06 -3.24
N GLN A 128 5.21 -27.17 -3.18
CA GLN A 128 4.97 -28.40 -3.96
C GLN A 128 4.07 -29.35 -3.19
#